data_AF-A0A382KXP5-F1
#
_entry.id   AF-A0A382KXP5-F1
#
_cell.length_a   1.000
_cell.length_b   1.000
_cell.length_c   1.000
_cell.angle_alpha   90.00
_cell.angle_beta   90.00
_cell.angle_gamma   90.00
#
_symmetry.space_group_name_H-M   'P 1'
#
loop_
_entity.id
_entity.type
_entity.pdbx_description
1 polymer ?
#
loop_
_entity_poly.entity_id
_entity_poly.type
_entity_poly.pdbx_seq_one_letter_code
_entity_poly.pdbx_strand_id
1 'polypeptide(L)'
;MGFYLLQEMQPEGSIVAFSTAPGTIAYDGEGRNSPYVAELSKHMLTPGLKIEDVFKRVRVGVKQRTSRKPTPQIPWENSAMTGDFYFVISGEEQTSQTSYSKINADKKMWELIEFSKDPTEFESFLAAFPNSQFVPIARLKLKRMKRKKTDTNGFTDNDDQVKRVVDFKQQDGSIYTGEIINGKANGQGIRTWPDGDMYEGEFKDGKYDGQGT
;
A
#
# COMPACT_ATOMS: atom_id res chain seq x y z
N MET A 1 19.62 -44.80 -14.90
CA MET A 1 18.89 -44.23 -16.06
C MET A 1 18.06 -43.09 -15.52
N GLY A 2 18.62 -41.88 -15.48
CA GLY A 2 17.96 -40.71 -14.91
C GLY A 2 17.04 -40.10 -15.97
N PHE A 3 15.74 -40.09 -15.71
CA PHE A 3 14.80 -39.29 -16.49
C PHE A 3 15.03 -37.83 -16.12
N TYR A 4 15.80 -37.12 -16.96
CA TYR A 4 15.76 -35.67 -16.97
C TYR A 4 14.39 -35.28 -17.53
N LEU A 5 13.48 -34.90 -16.64
CA LEU A 5 12.34 -34.08 -17.05
C LEU A 5 12.95 -32.88 -17.76
N LEU A 6 12.67 -32.75 -19.05
CA LEU A 6 12.84 -31.49 -19.78
C LEU A 6 11.98 -30.48 -19.02
N GLN A 7 12.57 -29.82 -18.05
CA GLN A 7 12.01 -28.65 -17.42
C GLN A 7 11.98 -27.62 -18.54
N GLU A 8 10.85 -27.57 -19.25
CA GLU A 8 10.49 -26.42 -20.08
C GLU A 8 10.87 -25.20 -19.25
N MET A 9 11.93 -24.50 -19.68
CA MET A 9 12.35 -23.29 -19.01
C MET A 9 11.20 -22.32 -19.17
N GLN A 10 10.34 -22.21 -18.15
CA GLN A 10 9.29 -21.22 -18.16
C GLN A 10 9.99 -19.87 -18.29
N PRO A 11 9.73 -19.10 -19.36
CA PRO A 11 10.42 -17.84 -19.57
C PRO A 11 10.18 -16.95 -18.35
N GLU A 12 11.22 -16.27 -17.88
CA GLU A 12 11.11 -15.36 -16.74
C GLU A 12 9.99 -14.35 -16.98
N GLY A 13 9.21 -14.04 -15.94
CA GLY A 13 8.07 -13.13 -16.05
C GLY A 13 6.79 -13.75 -16.63
N SER A 14 6.73 -15.07 -16.80
CA SER A 14 5.51 -15.75 -17.28
C SER A 14 4.57 -16.14 -16.14
N ILE A 15 3.27 -16.15 -16.45
CA ILE A 15 2.23 -16.76 -15.62
C ILE A 15 1.32 -17.62 -16.50
N VAL A 16 1.07 -18.84 -16.05
CA VAL A 16 0.14 -19.77 -16.70
C VAL A 16 -0.99 -20.04 -15.72
N ALA A 17 -2.19 -19.60 -16.08
CA ALA A 17 -3.39 -19.79 -15.28
C ALA A 17 -4.35 -20.77 -15.97
N PHE A 18 -4.84 -21.73 -15.20
CA PHE A 18 -5.75 -22.78 -15.63
C PHE A 18 -7.12 -22.54 -14.99
N SER A 19 -8.17 -22.83 -15.76
CA SER A 19 -9.55 -22.68 -15.29
C SER A 19 -9.88 -23.67 -14.17
N THR A 20 -9.16 -24.78 -14.06
CA THR A 20 -9.37 -25.81 -13.04
C THR A 20 -8.06 -26.52 -12.65
N ALA A 21 -8.11 -27.29 -11.57
CA ALA A 21 -6.97 -28.06 -11.07
C ALA A 21 -6.66 -29.27 -11.98
N PRO A 22 -5.41 -29.76 -11.99
CA PRO A 22 -5.05 -30.97 -12.75
C PRO A 22 -5.97 -32.16 -12.43
N GLY A 23 -6.36 -32.90 -13.46
CA GLY A 23 -7.23 -34.07 -13.33
C GLY A 23 -8.71 -33.75 -13.13
N THR A 24 -9.13 -32.49 -13.31
CA THR A 24 -10.54 -32.07 -13.20
C THR A 24 -11.03 -31.40 -14.48
N ILE A 25 -12.35 -31.30 -14.64
CA ILE A 25 -13.00 -30.74 -15.84
C ILE A 25 -13.42 -29.29 -15.56
N ALA A 26 -13.14 -28.42 -16.51
CA ALA A 26 -13.60 -27.03 -16.48
C ALA A 26 -15.08 -26.98 -16.93
N TYR A 27 -15.91 -26.28 -16.18
CA TYR A 27 -17.32 -26.10 -16.54
C TYR A 27 -17.50 -24.90 -17.47
N ASP A 28 -18.37 -25.04 -18.46
CA ASP A 28 -18.70 -23.97 -19.40
C ASP A 28 -19.71 -22.95 -18.84
N GLY A 29 -20.34 -23.26 -17.71
CA GLY A 29 -21.35 -22.40 -17.08
C GLY A 29 -22.73 -22.51 -17.73
N GLU A 30 -23.64 -21.63 -17.32
CA GLU A 30 -25.05 -21.61 -17.79
C GLU A 30 -25.35 -20.38 -18.68
N GLY A 31 -24.35 -19.55 -18.97
CA GLY A 31 -24.51 -18.29 -19.69
C GLY A 31 -23.42 -18.07 -20.72
N ARG A 32 -23.24 -16.81 -21.14
CA ARG A 32 -22.29 -16.43 -22.21
C ARG A 32 -20.83 -16.76 -21.89
N ASN A 33 -20.45 -16.77 -20.60
CA ASN A 33 -19.08 -17.00 -20.15
C ASN A 33 -19.05 -18.17 -19.17
N SER A 34 -17.95 -18.96 -19.22
CA SER A 34 -17.63 -19.95 -18.20
C SER A 34 -17.47 -19.29 -16.82
N PRO A 35 -17.65 -20.03 -15.71
CA PRO A 35 -17.46 -19.48 -14.37
C PRO A 35 -16.07 -18.84 -14.21
N TYR A 36 -15.05 -19.44 -14.83
CA TYR A 36 -13.70 -18.91 -14.84
C TYR A 36 -13.60 -17.58 -15.59
N VAL A 37 -14.04 -17.53 -16.85
CA VAL A 37 -13.99 -16.31 -17.66
C VAL A 37 -14.85 -15.19 -17.06
N ALA A 38 -16.01 -15.55 -16.48
CA ALA A 38 -16.90 -14.60 -15.82
C ALA A 38 -16.24 -13.90 -14.62
N GLU A 39 -15.56 -14.66 -13.75
CA GLU A 39 -14.86 -14.09 -12.61
C GLU A 39 -13.55 -13.40 -13.00
N LEU A 40 -12.82 -13.95 -13.99
CA LEU A 40 -11.60 -13.35 -14.49
C LEU A 40 -11.86 -11.95 -15.08
N SER A 41 -12.83 -11.83 -15.97
CA SER A 41 -13.19 -10.54 -16.60
C SER A 41 -13.62 -9.50 -15.56
N LYS A 42 -14.31 -9.93 -14.51
CA LYS A 42 -14.74 -9.05 -13.41
C LYS A 42 -13.55 -8.48 -12.64
N HIS A 43 -12.56 -9.33 -12.32
CA HIS A 43 -11.44 -8.94 -11.46
C HIS A 43 -10.27 -8.32 -12.22
N MET A 44 -10.06 -8.66 -13.49
CA MET A 44 -9.08 -7.98 -14.35
C MET A 44 -9.38 -6.48 -14.50
N LEU A 45 -10.65 -6.10 -14.45
CA LEU A 45 -11.08 -4.71 -14.51
C LEU A 45 -11.00 -3.98 -13.15
N THR A 46 -10.54 -4.64 -12.09
CA THR A 46 -10.39 -3.98 -10.79
C THR A 46 -9.07 -3.19 -10.77
N PRO A 47 -9.10 -1.84 -10.75
CA PRO A 47 -7.88 -1.04 -10.79
C PRO A 47 -7.01 -1.29 -9.55
N GLY A 48 -5.69 -1.24 -9.75
CA GLY A 48 -4.72 -1.35 -8.64
C GLY A 48 -4.61 -2.73 -7.99
N LEU A 49 -5.26 -3.76 -8.55
CA LEU A 49 -5.18 -5.11 -8.02
C LEU A 49 -4.00 -5.88 -8.61
N LYS A 50 -3.15 -6.44 -7.74
CA LYS A 50 -2.05 -7.33 -8.16
C LYS A 50 -2.61 -8.56 -8.86
N ILE A 51 -1.91 -9.06 -9.87
CA ILE A 51 -2.31 -10.24 -10.63
C ILE A 51 -2.55 -11.48 -9.75
N GLU A 52 -1.75 -11.66 -8.70
CA GLU A 52 -1.91 -12.75 -7.73
C GLU A 52 -3.23 -12.60 -6.97
N ASP A 53 -3.59 -11.37 -6.60
CA ASP A 53 -4.84 -11.09 -5.91
C ASP A 53 -6.05 -11.17 -6.85
N VAL A 54 -5.88 -10.84 -8.14
CA VAL A 54 -6.88 -11.13 -9.19
C VAL A 54 -7.15 -12.65 -9.19
N PHE A 55 -6.13 -13.49 -9.33
CA PHE A 55 -6.32 -14.95 -9.41
C PHE A 55 -6.84 -15.56 -8.11
N LYS A 56 -6.46 -15.05 -6.93
CA LYS A 56 -7.07 -15.45 -5.64
C LYS A 56 -8.57 -15.15 -5.63
N ARG A 57 -8.99 -13.95 -6.06
CA ARG A 57 -10.41 -13.57 -6.12
C ARG A 57 -11.19 -14.41 -7.14
N VAL A 58 -10.59 -14.66 -8.31
CA VAL A 58 -11.15 -15.56 -9.34
C VAL A 58 -11.37 -16.95 -8.76
N ARG A 59 -10.38 -17.52 -8.06
CA ARG A 59 -10.50 -18.84 -7.43
C ARG A 59 -11.66 -18.89 -6.43
N VAL A 60 -11.80 -17.87 -5.58
CA VAL A 60 -12.91 -17.76 -4.62
C VAL A 60 -14.25 -17.73 -5.35
N GLY A 61 -14.39 -16.86 -6.37
CA GLY A 61 -15.63 -16.73 -7.14
C GLY A 61 -16.01 -18.00 -7.90
N VAL A 62 -15.04 -18.66 -8.55
CA VAL A 62 -15.28 -19.91 -9.30
C VAL A 62 -15.69 -21.04 -8.37
N LYS A 63 -14.99 -21.21 -7.24
CA LYS A 63 -15.35 -22.20 -6.22
C LYS A 63 -16.76 -21.97 -5.68
N GLN A 64 -17.13 -20.71 -5.45
CA GLN A 64 -18.47 -20.34 -4.98
C GLN A 64 -19.55 -20.64 -6.03
N ARG A 65 -19.34 -20.27 -7.30
CA ARG A 65 -20.31 -20.52 -8.40
C ARG A 65 -20.52 -21.99 -8.69
N THR A 66 -19.46 -22.79 -8.53
CA THR A 66 -19.49 -24.23 -8.79
C THR A 66 -19.75 -25.07 -7.54
N SER A 67 -20.07 -24.43 -6.41
CA SER A 67 -20.33 -25.08 -5.11
C SER A 67 -21.46 -26.11 -5.14
N ARG A 68 -22.43 -25.97 -6.06
CA ARG A 68 -23.54 -26.92 -6.24
C ARG A 68 -23.14 -28.16 -7.06
N LYS A 69 -21.94 -28.21 -7.63
CA LYS A 69 -21.45 -29.36 -8.38
C LYS A 69 -20.85 -30.40 -7.40
N PRO A 70 -20.89 -31.70 -7.74
CA PRO A 70 -20.26 -32.74 -6.92
C PRO A 70 -18.78 -32.48 -6.65
N THR A 71 -18.09 -31.87 -7.61
CA THR A 71 -16.71 -31.40 -7.48
C THR A 71 -16.66 -29.94 -7.91
N PRO A 72 -16.59 -28.99 -6.96
CA PRO A 72 -16.40 -27.58 -7.27
C PRO A 72 -15.09 -27.36 -8.03
N GLN A 73 -15.14 -26.47 -9.02
CA GLN A 73 -13.99 -26.10 -9.84
C GLN A 73 -13.04 -25.21 -9.03
N ILE A 74 -11.75 -25.51 -9.12
CA ILE A 74 -10.70 -24.77 -8.41
C ILE A 74 -9.66 -24.32 -9.43
N PRO A 75 -9.67 -23.03 -9.83
CA PRO A 75 -8.63 -22.47 -10.68
C PRO A 75 -7.24 -22.57 -10.03
N TRP A 76 -6.25 -22.81 -10.87
CA TRP A 76 -4.85 -23.01 -10.48
C TRP A 76 -3.93 -22.19 -11.36
N GLU A 77 -2.82 -21.71 -10.82
CA GLU A 77 -1.83 -20.91 -11.55
C GLU A 77 -0.40 -21.31 -11.19
N ASN A 78 0.49 -21.24 -12.17
CA ASN A 78 1.94 -21.35 -12.02
C ASN A 78 2.55 -20.03 -12.47
N SER A 79 3.46 -19.47 -11.66
CA SER A 79 4.06 -18.16 -11.92
C SER A 79 5.59 -18.23 -11.82
N ALA A 80 6.25 -17.63 -12.81
CA ALA A 80 7.67 -17.30 -12.82
C ALA A 80 7.88 -15.77 -12.78
N MET A 81 6.90 -15.03 -12.25
CA MET A 81 6.98 -13.57 -12.11
C MET A 81 7.96 -13.16 -11.01
N THR A 82 8.84 -12.22 -11.33
CA THR A 82 9.87 -11.69 -10.41
C THR A 82 9.47 -10.35 -9.79
N GLY A 83 8.35 -9.76 -10.22
CA GLY A 83 7.84 -8.48 -9.73
C GLY A 83 6.32 -8.40 -9.82
N ASP A 84 5.76 -7.34 -9.23
CA ASP A 84 4.31 -7.11 -9.20
C ASP A 84 3.78 -6.74 -10.60
N PHE A 85 2.65 -7.32 -11.00
CA PHE A 85 1.91 -6.99 -12.23
C PHE A 85 0.48 -6.53 -11.89
N TYR A 86 -0.04 -5.54 -12.63
CA TYR A 86 -1.43 -5.09 -12.51
C TYR A 86 -2.01 -4.78 -13.91
N PHE A 87 -3.34 -4.88 -14.04
CA PHE A 87 -4.05 -4.54 -15.28
C PHE A 87 -4.44 -3.05 -15.33
N VAL A 88 -4.21 -2.41 -16.49
CA VAL A 88 -4.66 -1.04 -16.78
C VAL A 88 -5.87 -1.11 -17.71
N ILE A 89 -6.95 -0.37 -17.40
CA ILE A 89 -8.08 -0.25 -18.33
C ILE A 89 -7.76 0.83 -19.36
N SER A 90 -7.72 0.44 -20.64
CA SER A 90 -7.56 1.36 -21.77
C SER A 90 -8.87 2.11 -22.06
N GLY A 91 -9.22 3.02 -21.16
CA GLY A 91 -10.23 4.08 -21.34
C GLY A 91 -9.71 5.45 -20.90
N GLU A 92 -8.49 5.50 -20.39
CA GLU A 92 -7.73 6.71 -20.15
C GLU A 92 -6.70 6.85 -21.29
N GLU A 93 -7.09 7.53 -22.37
CA GLU A 93 -6.11 8.08 -23.31
C GLU A 93 -5.18 9.03 -22.54
N GLN A 94 -3.91 8.65 -22.46
CA GLN A 94 -2.77 9.48 -22.07
C GLN A 94 -2.84 10.22 -20.72
N THR A 95 -2.84 9.46 -19.62
CA THR A 95 -2.15 9.89 -18.38
C THR A 95 -1.26 8.78 -17.77
N SER A 96 -1.27 7.58 -18.36
CA SER A 96 -0.88 6.34 -17.69
C SER A 96 0.45 5.69 -18.12
N GLN A 97 1.41 6.47 -18.62
CA GLN A 97 2.84 6.08 -18.52
C GLN A 97 3.45 6.46 -17.16
N THR A 98 2.70 7.15 -16.29
CA THR A 98 3.23 7.63 -14.99
C THR A 98 2.66 6.89 -13.78
N SER A 99 1.58 6.11 -13.91
CA SER A 99 0.81 5.59 -12.77
C SER A 99 1.27 4.23 -12.25
N TYR A 100 1.90 3.36 -13.06
CA TYR A 100 2.45 2.09 -12.56
C TYR A 100 3.76 2.24 -11.77
N SER A 101 4.50 3.31 -12.06
CA SER A 101 5.63 3.75 -11.24
C SER A 101 5.15 4.59 -10.05
N LYS A 102 4.11 5.43 -10.20
CA LYS A 102 3.63 6.33 -9.12
C LYS A 102 2.80 5.68 -8.01
N ILE A 103 2.10 4.57 -8.25
CA ILE A 103 1.27 3.92 -7.20
C ILE A 103 2.11 3.43 -6.00
N ASN A 104 3.43 3.21 -6.20
CA ASN A 104 4.36 2.89 -5.11
C ASN A 104 5.59 3.81 -5.06
N ALA A 105 5.81 4.73 -6.02
CA ALA A 105 6.96 5.65 -5.96
C ALA A 105 6.83 6.65 -4.83
N ASP A 106 5.61 7.07 -4.48
CA ASP A 106 5.40 7.94 -3.33
C ASP A 106 5.77 7.20 -2.03
N LYS A 107 5.34 5.95 -1.87
CA LYS A 107 5.72 5.10 -0.73
C LYS A 107 7.23 4.81 -0.67
N LYS A 108 7.85 4.45 -1.80
CA LYS A 108 9.31 4.22 -1.85
C LYS A 108 10.11 5.48 -1.59
N MET A 109 9.71 6.62 -2.17
CA MET A 109 10.35 7.89 -1.90
C MET A 109 10.16 8.30 -0.45
N TRP A 110 8.97 8.07 0.10
CA TRP A 110 8.67 8.29 1.51
C TRP A 110 9.56 7.46 2.44
N GLU A 111 9.70 6.15 2.20
CA GLU A 111 10.59 5.26 2.95
C GLU A 111 12.06 5.74 2.95
N LEU A 112 12.51 6.38 1.86
CA LEU A 112 13.86 6.94 1.77
C LEU A 112 14.02 8.23 2.59
N ILE A 113 13.01 9.10 2.61
CA ILE A 113 13.11 10.43 3.22
C ILE A 113 12.56 10.48 4.65
N GLU A 114 11.81 9.48 5.13
CA GLU A 114 11.07 9.59 6.40
C GLU A 114 11.99 9.82 7.62
N PHE A 115 13.23 9.34 7.55
CA PHE A 115 14.27 9.54 8.57
C PHE A 115 15.30 10.61 8.19
N SER A 116 15.13 11.27 7.05
CA SER A 116 16.03 12.32 6.61
C SER A 116 15.94 13.56 7.49
N LYS A 117 17.05 14.28 7.60
CA LYS A 117 17.16 15.57 8.31
C LYS A 117 17.20 16.75 7.35
N ASP A 118 17.12 16.52 6.05
CA ASP A 118 17.17 17.57 5.03
C ASP A 118 15.75 18.06 4.68
N PRO A 119 15.42 19.34 4.92
CA PRO A 119 14.11 19.90 4.55
C PRO A 119 13.85 19.92 3.04
N THR A 120 14.88 19.98 2.20
CA THR A 120 14.72 20.05 0.73
C THR A 120 14.18 18.75 0.14
N GLU A 121 14.46 17.61 0.78
CA GLU A 121 13.93 16.31 0.37
C GLU A 121 12.40 16.23 0.55
N PHE A 122 11.88 16.81 1.64
CA PHE A 122 10.44 16.92 1.87
C PHE A 122 9.76 17.91 0.92
N GLU A 123 10.41 19.02 0.58
CA GLU A 123 9.90 19.95 -0.44
C GLU A 123 9.82 19.29 -1.81
N SER A 124 10.85 18.53 -2.18
CA SER A 124 10.91 17.77 -3.43
C SER A 124 9.82 16.70 -3.48
N PHE A 125 9.58 16.00 -2.37
CA PHE A 125 8.49 15.03 -2.24
C PHE A 125 7.11 15.68 -2.42
N LEU A 126 6.86 16.81 -1.76
CA LEU A 126 5.58 17.53 -1.88
C LEU A 126 5.32 18.06 -3.30
N ALA A 127 6.38 18.47 -4.02
CA ALA A 127 6.30 18.91 -5.40
C ALA A 127 6.04 17.74 -6.37
N ALA A 128 6.68 16.59 -6.13
CA ALA A 128 6.57 15.41 -6.98
C ALA A 128 5.26 14.61 -6.75
N PHE A 129 4.72 14.63 -5.52
CA PHE A 129 3.58 13.80 -5.10
C PHE A 129 2.50 14.62 -4.36
N PRO A 130 1.81 15.56 -5.03
CA PRO A 130 0.85 16.46 -4.38
C PRO A 130 -0.39 15.78 -3.80
N ASN A 131 -0.72 14.56 -4.25
CA ASN A 131 -1.90 13.78 -3.82
C ASN A 131 -1.52 12.52 -3.02
N SER A 132 -0.29 12.41 -2.51
CA SER A 132 0.12 11.24 -1.72
C SER A 132 -0.48 11.25 -0.31
N GLN A 133 -0.76 10.06 0.24
CA GLN A 133 -1.18 9.87 1.63
C GLN A 133 -0.18 10.45 2.66
N PHE A 134 1.09 10.59 2.28
CA PHE A 134 2.13 11.11 3.16
C PHE A 134 2.26 12.65 3.12
N VAL A 135 1.51 13.34 2.26
CA VAL A 135 1.55 14.81 2.14
C VAL A 135 1.31 15.54 3.48
N PRO A 136 0.31 15.16 4.31
CA PRO A 136 0.11 15.79 5.61
C PRO A 136 1.34 15.64 6.52
N ILE A 137 1.91 14.43 6.58
CA ILE A 137 3.08 14.14 7.42
C ILE A 137 4.33 14.88 6.90
N ALA A 138 4.54 14.91 5.59
CA ALA A 138 5.64 15.62 4.94
C ALA A 138 5.59 17.13 5.25
N ARG A 139 4.40 17.75 5.16
CA ARG A 139 4.20 19.18 5.51
C ARG A 139 4.50 19.44 6.98
N LEU A 140 4.05 18.55 7.87
CA LEU A 140 4.29 18.67 9.31
C LEU A 140 5.79 18.57 9.64
N LYS A 141 6.50 17.61 9.05
CA LYS A 141 7.96 17.46 9.21
C LYS A 141 8.70 18.69 8.67
N LEU A 142 8.34 19.18 7.48
CA LEU A 142 8.96 20.37 6.87
C LEU A 142 8.76 21.64 7.71
N LYS A 143 7.55 21.90 8.20
CA LYS A 143 7.23 23.06 9.05
C LYS A 143 8.08 23.07 10.33
N ARG A 144 8.31 21.89 10.93
CA ARG A 144 9.14 21.72 12.13
C ARG A 144 10.62 21.96 11.86
N MET A 145 11.14 21.49 10.73
CA MET A 145 12.53 21.73 10.36
C MET A 145 12.81 23.22 10.10
N LYS A 146 11.85 23.92 9.46
CA LYS A 146 11.96 25.37 9.26
C LYS A 146 11.94 26.13 10.58
N ARG A 147 11.12 25.72 11.56
CA ARG A 147 11.08 26.32 12.90
C ARG A 147 12.39 26.13 13.68
N LYS A 148 12.97 24.93 13.68
CA LYS A 148 14.24 24.62 14.36
C LYS A 148 15.43 25.47 13.87
N LYS A 149 15.37 25.94 12.62
CA LYS A 149 16.36 26.87 12.03
C LYS A 149 16.16 28.32 12.48
N THR A 150 14.95 28.68 12.90
CA THR A 150 14.61 30.01 13.44
C THR A 150 14.95 30.13 14.92
N ASP A 151 14.90 29.02 15.67
CA ASP A 151 15.15 28.98 17.12
C ASP A 151 16.66 29.04 17.49
N THR A 152 17.56 29.02 16.51
CA THR A 152 19.02 29.09 16.74
C THR A 152 19.57 30.52 16.82
N ASN A 153 18.71 31.54 16.68
CA ASN A 153 19.05 32.93 17.02
C ASN A 153 18.31 33.35 18.29
N GLY A 154 18.91 33.00 19.44
CA GLY A 154 18.69 33.67 20.72
C GLY A 154 17.41 33.31 21.45
N PHE A 155 17.54 32.49 22.49
CA PHE A 155 17.08 32.69 23.87
C PHE A 155 16.90 31.31 24.52
N THR A 156 17.76 31.03 25.50
CA THR A 156 17.64 29.92 26.43
C THR A 156 16.53 30.25 27.42
N ASP A 157 15.44 29.48 27.42
CA ASP A 157 14.62 29.36 28.62
C ASP A 157 14.65 27.93 29.12
N ASN A 158 15.16 27.83 30.35
CA ASN A 158 15.08 26.66 31.20
C ASN A 158 13.61 26.39 31.51
N ASP A 159 12.99 25.43 30.83
CA ASP A 159 11.92 24.65 31.45
C ASP A 159 11.98 23.20 30.96
N ASP A 160 12.02 22.32 31.94
CA ASP A 160 12.65 21.01 31.90
C ASP A 160 11.65 19.93 31.44
N GLN A 161 11.06 20.14 30.27
CA GLN A 161 10.25 19.14 29.61
C GLN A 161 10.62 19.07 28.14
N VAL A 162 11.57 18.19 27.83
CA VAL A 162 12.13 18.05 26.49
C VAL A 162 11.00 17.73 25.51
N LYS A 163 10.51 18.75 24.80
CA LYS A 163 9.64 18.62 23.63
C LYS A 163 10.42 17.90 22.55
N ARG A 164 10.40 16.57 22.58
CA ARG A 164 11.04 15.73 21.58
C ARG A 164 10.00 15.35 20.56
N VAL A 165 10.23 15.77 19.32
CA VAL A 165 9.46 15.26 18.18
C VAL A 165 10.03 13.89 17.84
N VAL A 166 9.22 12.85 18.01
CA VAL A 166 9.63 11.47 17.76
C VAL A 166 8.51 10.71 17.09
N ASP A 167 8.90 9.71 16.32
CA ASP A 167 8.01 8.68 15.83
C ASP A 167 7.91 7.61 16.92
N PHE A 168 6.74 7.46 17.53
CA PHE A 168 6.49 6.55 18.65
C PHE A 168 5.47 5.49 18.24
N LYS A 169 5.93 4.23 18.20
CA LYS A 169 5.07 3.08 17.95
C LYS A 169 4.32 2.70 19.22
N GLN A 170 2.99 2.73 19.18
CA GLN A 170 2.12 2.32 20.27
C GLN A 170 1.92 0.80 20.30
N GLN A 171 1.41 0.28 21.42
CA GLN A 171 1.17 -1.16 21.61
C GLN A 171 0.12 -1.72 20.63
N ASP A 172 -0.79 -0.88 20.14
CA ASP A 172 -1.80 -1.22 19.12
C ASP A 172 -1.21 -1.27 17.69
N GLY A 173 0.10 -1.06 17.54
CA GLY A 173 0.78 -1.02 16.25
C GLY A 173 0.65 0.32 15.53
N SER A 174 -0.11 1.28 16.06
CA SER A 174 -0.21 2.62 15.49
C SER A 174 1.10 3.40 15.68
N ILE A 175 1.39 4.28 14.74
CA ILE A 175 2.55 5.16 14.78
C ILE A 175 2.05 6.57 15.05
N TYR A 176 2.54 7.16 16.14
CA TYR A 176 2.35 8.58 16.43
C TYR A 176 3.57 9.36 15.98
N THR A 177 3.35 10.38 15.16
CA THR A 177 4.36 11.36 14.74
C THR A 177 3.94 12.73 15.25
N GLY A 178 4.62 13.20 16.30
CA GLY A 178 4.21 14.45 16.94
C GLY A 178 5.14 14.88 18.08
N GLU A 179 4.75 15.96 18.75
CA GLU A 179 5.44 16.41 19.95
C GLU A 179 5.14 15.45 21.10
N ILE A 180 6.19 15.10 21.86
CA ILE A 180 6.08 14.33 23.08
C ILE A 180 6.65 15.15 24.23
N ILE A 181 5.86 15.27 25.29
CA ILE A 181 6.20 15.94 26.54
C ILE A 181 6.04 14.91 27.66
N ASN A 182 7.07 14.70 28.47
CA ASN A 182 7.10 13.69 29.55
C ASN A 182 6.67 12.27 29.10
N GLY A 183 7.04 11.86 27.89
CA GLY A 183 6.70 10.55 27.34
C GLY A 183 5.24 10.42 26.84
N LYS A 184 4.47 11.52 26.80
CA LYS A 184 3.09 11.54 26.30
C LYS A 184 2.94 12.45 25.08
N ALA A 185 2.11 12.05 24.13
CA ALA A 185 1.74 12.88 22.98
C ALA A 185 1.14 14.22 23.45
N ASN A 186 1.69 15.32 22.96
CA ASN A 186 1.27 16.67 23.31
C ASN A 186 1.47 17.59 22.10
N GLY A 187 0.65 18.64 21.93
CA GLY A 187 0.68 19.52 20.76
C GLY A 187 0.16 18.86 19.48
N GLN A 188 0.54 19.38 18.30
CA GLN A 188 0.07 18.84 17.02
C GLN A 188 0.77 17.53 16.65
N GLY A 189 -0.02 16.53 16.26
CA GLY A 189 0.49 15.22 15.89
C GLY A 189 -0.39 14.51 14.88
N ILE A 190 0.17 13.48 14.27
CA ILE A 190 -0.54 12.57 13.38
C ILE A 190 -0.43 11.18 13.97
N ARG A 191 -1.54 10.46 14.07
CA ARG A 191 -1.56 9.05 14.44
C ARG A 191 -2.01 8.24 13.22
N THR A 192 -1.20 7.26 12.84
CA THR A 192 -1.46 6.36 11.71
C THR A 192 -1.66 4.95 12.23
N TRP A 193 -2.76 4.30 11.87
CA TRP A 193 -3.08 2.93 12.27
C TRP A 193 -2.60 1.90 11.24
N PRO A 194 -2.46 0.61 11.62
CA PRO A 194 -2.02 -0.45 10.71
C PRO A 194 -2.95 -0.72 9.53
N ASP A 195 -4.23 -0.35 9.64
CA ASP A 195 -5.24 -0.40 8.57
C ASP A 195 -5.12 0.75 7.57
N GLY A 196 -4.26 1.74 7.86
CA GLY A 196 -4.06 2.92 7.04
C GLY A 196 -4.94 4.11 7.44
N ASP A 197 -5.79 3.96 8.45
CA ASP A 197 -6.54 5.09 8.98
C ASP A 197 -5.54 6.10 9.60
N MET A 198 -5.91 7.38 9.56
CA MET A 198 -5.07 8.46 10.06
C MET A 198 -5.92 9.47 10.83
N TYR A 199 -5.34 10.01 11.89
CA TYR A 199 -5.89 11.11 12.65
C TYR A 199 -4.85 12.21 12.69
N GLU A 200 -5.17 13.38 12.14
CA GLU A 200 -4.39 14.60 12.30
C GLU A 200 -5.10 15.50 13.30
N GLY A 201 -4.40 15.91 14.36
CA GLY A 201 -5.01 16.81 15.32
C GLY A 201 -4.09 17.23 16.46
N GLU A 202 -4.67 17.96 17.40
CA GLU A 202 -3.99 18.36 18.63
C GLU A 202 -4.12 17.26 19.69
N PHE A 203 -3.05 17.06 20.43
CA PHE A 203 -2.91 16.07 21.49
C PHE A 203 -2.55 16.79 22.79
N LYS A 204 -3.08 16.30 23.91
CA LYS A 204 -2.70 16.74 25.24
C LYS A 204 -2.67 15.55 26.18
N ASP A 205 -1.54 15.39 26.87
CA ASP A 205 -1.31 14.31 27.83
C ASP A 205 -1.60 12.90 27.30
N GLY A 206 -1.33 12.66 26.01
CA GLY A 206 -1.53 11.37 25.36
C GLY A 206 -2.93 11.15 24.79
N LYS A 207 -3.83 12.14 24.88
CA LYS A 207 -5.20 12.07 24.36
C LYS A 207 -5.39 13.08 23.23
N TYR A 208 -6.35 12.81 22.35
CA TYR A 208 -6.84 13.78 21.38
C TYR A 208 -7.48 14.96 22.13
N ASP A 209 -7.00 16.16 21.87
CA ASP A 209 -7.46 17.40 22.51
C ASP A 209 -7.61 18.50 21.46
N GLY A 210 -8.59 18.33 20.56
CA GLY A 210 -8.87 19.27 19.48
C GLY A 210 -9.85 18.74 18.43
N GLN A 211 -10.12 19.53 17.39
CA GLN A 211 -10.79 19.05 16.18
C GLN A 211 -9.76 18.34 15.32
N GLY A 212 -9.80 17.01 15.29
CA GLY A 212 -9.07 16.22 14.31
C GLY A 212 -9.92 15.88 13.10
N THR A 213 -9.27 15.63 11.98
CA THR A 213 -9.89 15.17 10.72
C THR A 213 -9.34 13.80 10.35
#